data_AF-A0A972W3P9-F1
#
_entry.id   AF-A0A972W3P9-F1
#
_cell.length_a   1.000
_cell.length_b   1.000
_cell.length_c   1.000
_cell.angle_alpha   90.00
_cell.angle_beta   90.00
_cell.angle_gamma   90.00
#
_symmetry.space_group_name_H-M   'P 1'
#
loop_
_entity.id
_entity.type
_entity.pdbx_description
1 polymer ?
#
loop_
_entity_poly.entity_id
_entity_poly.type
_entity_poly.pdbx_seq_one_letter_code
_entity_poly.pdbx_strand_id
1 'polypeptide(L)'
;MKLEVLDNNYVSTNENISLNNIIITDDSNNNTITINNSSGISDYEYALDRFDEFQETPFFENVAAGIHTVSFRDKNNCNISMLEVYVLGFPKFFTPNNDGYNDTWKIIGVNEKNYAKSNIYIFDRFGKFITQINPEEEGWD
;
A
#
# COMPACT_ATOMS: atom_id res chain seq x y z
N MET A 1 10.70 9.82 11.77
CA MET A 1 10.68 9.80 10.31
C MET A 1 9.29 10.23 9.88
N LYS A 2 9.16 11.12 8.90
CA LYS A 2 7.86 11.57 8.38
C LYS A 2 7.95 11.41 6.86
N LEU A 3 7.11 10.57 6.29
CA LEU A 3 7.03 10.35 4.86
C LEU A 3 5.86 11.17 4.30
N GLU A 4 6.11 11.98 3.28
CA GLU A 4 5.06 12.64 2.49
C GLU A 4 5.25 12.18 1.05
N VAL A 5 4.25 11.48 0.50
CA VAL A 5 4.26 10.99 -0.88
C VAL A 5 3.12 11.64 -1.65
N LEU A 6 3.42 12.22 -2.82
CA LEU A 6 2.47 12.89 -3.69
C LEU A 6 2.21 12.03 -4.93
N ASP A 7 1.00 11.48 -5.06
CA ASP A 7 0.61 10.65 -6.19
C ASP A 7 -0.43 11.30 -7.11
N ASN A 8 -0.24 11.07 -8.41
CA ASN A 8 -1.22 11.28 -9.48
C ASN A 8 -1.06 10.14 -10.49
N ASN A 9 -1.92 9.11 -10.47
CA ASN A 9 -2.28 8.29 -11.64
C ASN A 9 -3.42 7.31 -11.32
N TYR A 10 -4.48 7.35 -12.12
CA TYR A 10 -5.68 6.48 -12.06
C TYR A 10 -5.70 5.50 -13.23
N VAL A 11 -6.04 4.23 -12.97
CA VAL A 11 -6.50 3.27 -13.99
C VAL A 11 -7.87 2.73 -13.54
N SER A 12 -8.87 2.84 -14.41
CA SER A 12 -10.26 2.44 -14.14
C SER A 12 -10.60 1.09 -14.77
N THR A 13 -11.31 0.24 -14.02
CA THR A 13 -12.15 -0.83 -14.58
C THR A 13 -13.38 -1.02 -13.70
N ASN A 14 -14.56 -0.95 -14.32
CA ASN A 14 -15.94 -0.92 -13.78
C ASN A 14 -16.35 0.40 -13.11
N GLU A 15 -17.42 1.01 -13.62
CA GLU A 15 -17.81 2.42 -13.44
C GLU A 15 -18.10 2.90 -12.00
N ASN A 16 -17.88 2.11 -10.94
CA ASN A 16 -18.08 2.58 -9.56
C ASN A 16 -17.00 2.15 -8.55
N ILE A 17 -16.02 1.31 -8.92
CA ILE A 17 -14.95 0.87 -8.00
C ILE A 17 -13.62 1.41 -8.50
N SER A 18 -13.00 2.29 -7.71
CA SER A 18 -11.72 2.92 -8.03
C SER A 18 -10.89 3.15 -6.77
N LEU A 19 -9.62 3.52 -6.95
CA LEU A 19 -8.73 3.89 -5.83
C LEU A 19 -9.30 5.03 -4.96
N ASN A 20 -10.16 5.92 -5.50
CA ASN A 20 -10.84 6.96 -4.72
C ASN A 20 -11.74 6.38 -3.61
N ASN A 21 -12.16 5.13 -3.74
CA ASN A 21 -12.99 4.44 -2.76
C ASN A 21 -12.15 3.77 -1.66
N ILE A 22 -10.82 3.77 -1.75
CA ILE A 22 -9.96 3.15 -0.77
C ILE A 22 -9.29 4.22 0.09
N ILE A 23 -9.37 4.04 1.41
CA ILE A 23 -8.64 4.83 2.38
C ILE A 23 -7.62 3.90 3.05
N ILE A 24 -6.35 4.22 2.90
CA ILE A 24 -5.24 3.48 3.50
C ILE A 24 -4.70 4.30 4.67
N THR A 25 -4.53 3.66 5.82
CA THR A 25 -3.70 4.18 6.92
C THR A 25 -2.47 3.30 7.00
N ASP A 26 -1.30 3.86 6.73
CA ASP A 26 -0.01 3.18 6.72
C ASP A 26 1.00 3.89 7.65
N ASP A 27 2.26 3.42 7.67
CA ASP A 27 3.30 3.90 8.59
C ASP A 27 2.84 3.96 10.06
N SER A 28 2.05 2.97 10.48
CA SER A 28 1.45 2.94 11.80
C SER A 28 1.71 1.60 12.50
N ASN A 29 1.35 1.51 13.78
CA ASN A 29 1.40 0.23 14.49
C ASN A 29 0.31 -0.75 14.01
N ASN A 30 -0.74 -0.26 13.36
CA ASN A 30 -1.85 -1.04 12.84
C ASN A 30 -2.30 -0.42 11.51
N ASN A 31 -1.74 -0.89 10.41
CA ASN A 31 -2.15 -0.40 9.09
C ASN A 31 -3.53 -0.96 8.75
N THR A 32 -4.33 -0.12 8.11
CA THR A 32 -5.72 -0.46 7.80
C THR A 32 -6.08 -0.09 6.36
N ILE A 33 -6.96 -0.88 5.77
CA ILE A 33 -7.62 -0.55 4.50
C ILE A 33 -9.12 -0.41 4.77
N THR A 34 -9.67 0.76 4.48
CA THR A 34 -11.11 1.04 4.57
C THR A 34 -11.67 1.29 3.18
N ILE A 35 -12.81 0.67 2.87
CA ILE A 35 -13.52 0.86 1.61
C ILE A 35 -14.68 1.82 1.86
N ASN A 36 -14.67 2.96 1.18
CA ASN A 36 -15.73 3.96 1.27
C ASN A 36 -16.90 3.56 0.36
N ASN A 37 -17.94 3.02 0.99
CA ASN A 37 -19.16 2.56 0.35
C ASN A 37 -20.14 3.70 0.08
N SER A 38 -19.76 4.66 -0.77
CA SER A 38 -20.73 5.61 -1.33
C SER A 38 -21.83 4.87 -2.12
N SER A 39 -22.99 5.51 -2.25
CA SER A 39 -24.22 4.94 -2.84
C SER A 39 -23.94 4.21 -4.16
N GLY A 40 -23.90 2.87 -4.13
CA GLY A 40 -23.54 2.01 -5.26
C GLY A 40 -22.68 0.80 -4.90
N ILE A 41 -21.97 0.81 -3.76
CA ILE A 41 -21.07 -0.29 -3.32
C ILE A 41 -21.65 -1.07 -2.11
N SER A 42 -22.89 -0.80 -1.68
CA SER A 42 -23.48 -1.44 -0.48
C SER A 42 -23.75 -2.95 -0.62
N ASP A 43 -23.80 -3.47 -1.86
CA ASP A 43 -24.17 -4.85 -2.15
C ASP A 43 -22.96 -5.74 -2.48
N TYR A 44 -21.77 -5.28 -2.09
CA TYR A 44 -20.53 -6.02 -2.26
C TYR A 44 -20.10 -6.71 -0.97
N GLU A 45 -19.29 -7.74 -1.15
CA GLU A 45 -18.44 -8.32 -0.12
C GLU A 45 -16.99 -8.24 -0.60
N TYR A 46 -16.07 -8.20 0.37
CA TYR A 46 -14.68 -7.81 0.16
C TYR A 46 -13.75 -8.89 0.66
N ALA A 47 -12.66 -9.11 -0.06
CA ALA A 47 -11.57 -9.95 0.43
C ALA A 47 -10.23 -9.25 0.18
N LEU A 48 -9.24 -9.53 1.03
CA LEU A 48 -7.89 -8.99 0.91
C LEU A 48 -6.93 -10.14 0.62
N ASP A 49 -6.26 -10.09 -0.52
CA ASP A 49 -5.27 -11.06 -1.05
C ASP A 49 -5.77 -12.50 -1.28
N ARG A 50 -6.85 -12.91 -0.61
CA ARG A 50 -7.39 -14.27 -0.58
C ARG A 50 -8.83 -14.31 -1.08
N PHE A 51 -9.02 -14.81 -2.30
CA PHE A 51 -10.31 -14.89 -2.98
C PHE A 51 -11.34 -15.83 -2.31
N ASP A 52 -10.97 -16.56 -1.27
CA ASP A 52 -11.85 -17.48 -0.54
C ASP A 52 -12.41 -16.90 0.77
N GLU A 53 -11.94 -15.73 1.21
CA GLU A 53 -12.27 -15.13 2.51
C GLU A 53 -12.99 -13.78 2.36
N PHE A 54 -14.19 -13.81 1.78
CA PHE A 54 -15.02 -12.62 1.65
C PHE A 54 -15.73 -12.26 2.96
N GLN A 55 -15.77 -10.97 3.25
CA GLN A 55 -16.49 -10.37 4.38
C GLN A 55 -17.35 -9.19 3.92
N GLU A 56 -18.46 -8.94 4.62
CA GLU A 56 -19.31 -7.78 4.33
C GLU A 56 -18.75 -6.48 4.90
N THR A 57 -17.85 -6.57 5.88
CA THR A 57 -17.26 -5.41 6.53
C THR A 57 -16.23 -4.77 5.59
N PRO A 58 -16.38 -3.48 5.23
CA PRO A 58 -15.46 -2.77 4.33
C PRO A 58 -14.19 -2.29 5.07
N PHE A 59 -13.63 -3.10 5.96
CA PHE A 59 -12.52 -2.73 6.82
C PHE A 59 -11.58 -3.92 7.05
N PHE A 60 -10.29 -3.69 6.82
CA PHE A 60 -9.21 -4.62 7.11
C PHE A 60 -8.22 -3.96 8.06
N GLU A 61 -7.83 -4.67 9.10
CA GLU A 61 -6.83 -4.25 10.08
C GLU A 61 -5.62 -5.18 10.09
N ASN A 62 -4.54 -4.72 10.71
CA ASN A 62 -3.26 -5.41 10.80
C ASN A 62 -2.71 -5.79 9.42
N VAL A 63 -2.93 -4.92 8.43
CA VAL A 63 -2.47 -5.14 7.07
C VAL A 63 -0.96 -4.98 7.03
N ALA A 64 -0.25 -5.96 6.46
CA ALA A 64 1.21 -5.85 6.32
C ALA A 64 1.57 -4.68 5.39
N ALA A 65 2.80 -4.17 5.49
CA ALA A 65 3.31 -3.29 4.44
C ALA A 65 3.54 -4.13 3.17
N GLY A 66 3.14 -3.61 2.02
CA GLY A 66 3.22 -4.36 0.77
C GLY A 66 2.19 -3.94 -0.26
N ILE A 67 2.14 -4.74 -1.33
CA ILE A 67 1.17 -4.61 -2.39
C ILE A 67 0.08 -5.63 -2.11
N HIS A 68 -1.15 -5.16 -2.04
CA HIS A 68 -2.31 -5.97 -1.73
C HIS A 68 -3.34 -5.91 -2.84
N THR A 69 -4.14 -6.96 -2.96
CA THR A 69 -5.28 -6.98 -3.90
C THR A 69 -6.58 -7.01 -3.11
N VAL A 70 -7.37 -5.94 -3.24
CA VAL A 70 -8.74 -5.90 -2.73
C VAL A 70 -9.67 -6.48 -3.79
N SER A 71 -10.40 -7.52 -3.41
CA SER A 71 -11.41 -8.15 -4.26
C SER A 71 -12.80 -7.70 -3.85
N PHE A 72 -13.64 -7.41 -4.82
CA PHE A 72 -15.01 -6.97 -4.66
C PHE A 72 -15.92 -7.98 -5.35
N ARG A 73 -16.78 -8.68 -4.62
CA ARG A 73 -17.76 -9.61 -5.18
C ARG A 73 -19.16 -9.05 -5.05
N ASP A 74 -19.84 -8.90 -6.18
CA ASP A 74 -21.26 -8.52 -6.23
C ASP A 74 -22.11 -9.68 -5.74
N LYS A 75 -22.89 -9.45 -4.67
CA LYS A 75 -23.76 -10.48 -4.06
C LYS A 75 -24.88 -10.95 -5.00
N ASN A 76 -25.30 -10.11 -5.95
CA ASN A 76 -26.42 -10.38 -6.85
C ASN A 76 -25.97 -11.02 -8.17
N ASN A 77 -24.83 -10.62 -8.71
CA ASN A 77 -24.38 -11.06 -10.03
C ASN A 77 -23.13 -11.94 -10.02
N CYS A 78 -22.56 -12.26 -8.86
CA CYS A 78 -21.34 -13.06 -8.70
C CYS A 78 -20.11 -12.53 -9.47
N ASN A 79 -20.17 -11.28 -9.94
CA ASN A 79 -19.06 -10.65 -10.63
C ASN A 79 -18.00 -10.24 -9.61
N ILE A 80 -16.74 -10.56 -9.92
CA ILE A 80 -15.60 -10.21 -9.08
C ILE A 80 -14.78 -9.13 -9.80
N SER A 81 -14.55 -8.02 -9.12
CA SER A 81 -13.61 -6.97 -9.53
C SER A 81 -12.43 -6.94 -8.57
N MET A 82 -11.25 -6.57 -9.07
CA MET A 82 -10.01 -6.54 -8.29
C MET A 82 -9.36 -5.17 -8.39
N LEU A 83 -8.79 -4.72 -7.30
CA LEU A 83 -8.05 -3.47 -7.23
C LEU A 83 -6.74 -3.68 -6.47
N GLU A 84 -5.63 -3.34 -7.10
CA GLU A 84 -4.31 -3.33 -6.46
C GLU A 84 -4.19 -2.06 -5.59
N VAL A 85 -3.77 -2.23 -4.35
CA VAL A 85 -3.59 -1.15 -3.37
C VAL A 85 -2.22 -1.31 -2.70
N TYR A 86 -1.69 -0.21 -2.19
CA TYR A 86 -0.30 -0.12 -1.75
C TYR A 86 -0.24 0.38 -0.32
N VAL A 87 0.22 -0.47 0.60
CA VAL A 87 0.38 -0.14 2.02
C VAL A 87 1.86 0.14 2.24
N LEU A 88 2.20 1.40 2.50
CA LEU A 88 3.59 1.79 2.67
C LEU A 88 4.14 1.33 4.03
N GLY A 89 5.41 0.98 4.04
CA GLY A 89 6.13 0.73 5.27
C GLY A 89 7.62 0.82 5.08
N PHE A 90 8.36 0.80 6.17
CA PHE A 90 9.81 0.79 6.13
C PHE A 90 10.37 0.13 7.39
N PRO A 91 11.56 -0.49 7.29
CA PRO A 91 12.21 -1.07 8.44
C PRO A 91 12.62 0.02 9.44
N LYS A 92 12.41 -0.24 10.74
CA LYS A 92 12.86 0.64 11.83
C LYS A 92 14.37 0.56 12.07
N PHE A 93 14.98 -0.54 11.63
CA PHE A 93 16.41 -0.80 11.67
C PHE A 93 16.76 -1.75 10.53
N PHE A 94 18.01 -1.70 10.09
CA PHE A 94 18.61 -2.60 9.11
C PHE A 94 20.02 -2.96 9.64
N THR A 95 20.57 -4.06 9.17
CA THR A 95 21.84 -4.64 9.63
C THR A 95 22.78 -4.76 8.44
N PRO A 96 23.50 -3.69 8.06
CA PRO A 96 24.42 -3.72 6.93
C PRO A 96 25.71 -4.48 7.31
N ASN A 97 25.63 -5.80 7.40
CA ASN A 97 26.74 -6.69 7.75
C ASN A 97 27.04 -7.72 6.64
N ASN A 98 26.35 -7.61 5.51
CA ASN A 98 26.50 -8.42 4.31
C ASN A 98 26.26 -9.92 4.60
N ASP A 99 25.28 -10.21 5.45
CA ASP A 99 24.82 -11.58 5.73
C ASP A 99 23.60 -11.99 4.89
N GLY A 100 23.08 -11.07 4.07
CA GLY A 100 21.91 -11.26 3.20
C GLY A 100 20.58 -10.91 3.87
N TYR A 101 20.57 -10.54 5.16
CA TYR A 101 19.37 -10.27 5.92
C TYR A 101 19.31 -8.81 6.37
N ASN A 102 18.33 -8.06 5.85
CA ASN A 102 18.12 -6.65 6.16
C ASN A 102 19.38 -5.79 5.95
N ASP A 103 20.21 -6.08 4.95
CA ASP A 103 21.45 -5.35 4.67
C ASP A 103 21.21 -3.91 4.21
N THR A 104 20.07 -3.65 3.56
CA THR A 104 19.71 -2.32 3.08
C THR A 104 18.38 -1.85 3.64
N TRP A 105 18.26 -0.54 3.80
CA TRP A 105 17.02 0.13 4.12
C TRP A 105 16.25 0.48 2.84
N LYS A 106 14.99 0.08 2.75
CA LYS A 106 14.10 0.38 1.62
C LYS A 106 12.65 0.57 2.05
N ILE A 107 11.90 1.33 1.25
CA ILE A 107 10.44 1.41 1.40
C ILE A 107 9.81 0.10 0.89
N ILE A 108 8.80 -0.37 1.61
CA ILE A 108 7.96 -1.52 1.29
C ILE A 108 6.63 -0.98 0.73
N GLY A 109 6.04 -1.67 -0.25
CA GLY A 109 4.79 -1.25 -0.88
C GLY A 109 4.97 -0.29 -2.06
N VAL A 110 6.18 -0.18 -2.60
CA VAL A 110 6.54 0.61 -3.79
C VAL A 110 7.04 -0.32 -4.91
N ASN A 111 6.78 0.01 -6.17
CA ASN A 111 7.22 -0.74 -7.34
C ASN A 111 7.30 0.15 -8.61
N GLU A 112 7.64 -0.45 -9.75
CA GLU A 112 7.77 0.27 -11.04
C GLU A 112 6.45 0.89 -11.56
N LYS A 113 5.30 0.40 -11.08
CA LYS A 113 3.95 0.91 -11.40
C LYS A 113 3.47 1.97 -10.42
N ASN A 114 3.89 1.90 -9.15
CA ASN A 114 3.43 2.75 -8.07
C ASN A 114 4.61 3.39 -7.33
N TYR A 115 4.63 4.72 -7.25
CA TYR A 115 5.73 5.48 -6.64
C TYR A 115 7.09 5.36 -7.36
N ALA A 116 7.17 4.83 -8.58
CA ALA A 116 8.41 4.71 -9.37
C ALA A 116 9.16 6.05 -9.59
N LYS A 117 8.46 7.18 -9.49
CA LYS A 117 9.03 8.54 -9.63
C LYS A 117 9.15 9.29 -8.30
N SER A 118 8.91 8.60 -7.18
CA SER A 118 8.99 9.21 -5.86
C SER A 118 10.44 9.43 -5.47
N ASN A 119 10.71 10.61 -4.91
CA ASN A 119 12.00 10.89 -4.30
C ASN A 119 11.95 10.50 -2.83
N ILE A 120 12.81 9.58 -2.40
CA ILE A 120 12.97 9.25 -0.98
C ILE A 120 14.16 10.02 -0.43
N TYR A 121 13.90 10.87 0.56
CA TYR A 121 14.93 11.68 1.22
C TYR A 121 15.22 11.14 2.62
N ILE A 122 16.50 10.88 2.91
CA ILE A 122 16.97 10.38 4.20
C ILE A 122 17.67 11.52 4.94
N PHE A 123 17.27 11.72 6.19
CA PHE A 123 17.80 12.74 7.09
C PHE A 123 18.32 12.12 8.38
N ASP A 124 19.32 12.73 8.98
CA ASP A 124 19.74 12.36 10.33
C ASP A 124 18.70 12.78 11.40
N ARG A 125 18.96 12.41 12.66
CA ARG A 125 18.08 12.74 13.79
C ARG A 125 17.93 14.24 14.07
N PHE A 126 18.76 15.09 13.46
CA PHE A 126 18.74 16.54 13.58
C PHE A 126 18.13 17.21 12.33
N GLY A 127 17.68 16.42 11.35
CA GLY A 127 17.10 16.92 10.10
C GLY A 127 18.13 17.31 9.05
N LYS A 128 19.41 16.95 9.21
CA LYS A 128 20.42 17.15 8.17
C LYS A 128 20.22 16.11 7.07
N PHE A 129 20.15 16.57 5.83
CA PHE A 129 20.09 15.69 4.66
C PHE A 129 21.33 14.78 4.59
N ILE A 130 21.10 13.48 4.42
CA ILE A 130 22.14 12.46 4.23
C ILE A 130 22.21 12.09 2.76
N THR A 131 21.11 11.59 2.20
CA THR A 131 21.06 11.10 0.83
C THR A 131 19.63 11.09 0.28
N GLN A 132 19.54 10.96 -1.03
CA GLN A 132 18.31 10.70 -1.76
C GLN A 132 18.46 9.35 -2.46
N ILE A 133 17.46 8.48 -2.32
CA ILE A 133 17.42 7.18 -3.00
C ILE A 133 16.18 7.08 -3.89
N ASN A 134 16.27 6.23 -4.91
CA ASN A 134 15.14 5.84 -5.73
C ASN A 134 14.51 4.55 -5.18
N PRO A 135 13.17 4.45 -5.08
CA PRO A 135 12.45 3.20 -4.82
C PRO A 135 12.90 1.98 -5.65
N GLU A 136 13.46 2.20 -6.84
CA GLU A 136 13.91 1.15 -7.76
C GLU A 136 15.34 0.65 -7.49
N GLU A 137 16.12 1.34 -6.66
CA GLU A 137 17.51 0.97 -6.34
C GLU A 137 17.60 -0.04 -5.18
N GLU A 138 18.80 -0.57 -4.91
CA GLU A 138 19.02 -1.59 -3.87
C GLU A 138 18.69 -1.11 -2.43
N GLY A 139 18.47 0.19 -2.25
CA GLY A 139 18.18 0.82 -0.97
C GLY A 139 19.37 1.61 -0.43
N TRP A 140 19.25 2.08 0.81
CA TRP A 140 20.31 2.80 1.51
C TRP A 140 21.10 1.87 2.43
N ASP A 141 22.43 1.99 2.37
CA ASP A 141 23.43 1.44 3.30
C ASP A 141 24.09 2.59 4.09
#